data_AF-A0A1G8BCP4-F1
#
_entry.id   AF-A0A1G8BCP4-F1
#
_cell.length_a   1.000
_cell.length_b   1.000
_cell.length_c   1.000
_cell.angle_alpha   90.00
_cell.angle_beta   90.00
_cell.angle_gamma   90.00
#
_symmetry.space_group_name_H-M   'P 1'
#
loop_
_entity.id
_entity.type
_entity.pdbx_description
1 polymer ?
#
loop_
_entity_poly.entity_id
_entity_poly.type
_entity_poly.pdbx_seq_one_letter_code
_entity_poly.pdbx_strand_id
1 'polypeptide(L)'
;MLERKFPIGIQTFSEIIRGKYIYIDKTDLVWNLAHYSKFVFLSRPRRFGKSLLASTLESYFLGNKEFFQGLKILDLEKDWTCYPTFRFDLSGAKHMPVQGVKDELNLLLAPYEKIYGRNPEEVTPGMRLAGIIDRAYEQTGKQVAVIIDEYDAPLLDVLHDDQRLHDIREMMQEFYQRLKKQEGKVKFCFITGITKFSQLSIFSTINNLTNITMQPEFSTLCGITDEELTTVLTPYIEQFAACDQLTTEEMHKKLKLQYDGYHFSEDSPGVYNPFSLLKALQQCKLYNYWFESGTPTFLIRQLKYFNTNITEMDNLEVPASAFDQPTENMKNALPLLYQSGYLSIKDYNRESMLYTLSIPNQEVRVGFTDGLLPAYTGLLGSDVQAGFAAKFWLALKRKDINSAMCEMQSYMARIPYIEGFKKKLSDAATAEGFYEYTLYLIFSMLNVYVQTQVKCAGGRIDMVVEMSDTVYVFELKTNGTVKDALLQIDNRSYAIPYQTSNKAIIKVGVLFDKKTRTVKEWAVE
;
A
#
# COMPACT_ATOMS: atom_id res chain seq x y z
N MET A 1 -28.71 9.75 -15.13
CA MET A 1 -27.24 9.77 -15.03
C MET A 1 -26.90 10.34 -13.67
N LEU A 2 -25.99 9.71 -12.92
CA LEU A 2 -25.53 10.28 -11.65
C LEU A 2 -24.96 11.69 -11.89
N GLU A 3 -25.38 12.67 -11.09
CA GLU A 3 -25.16 14.09 -11.37
C GLU A 3 -23.70 14.55 -11.23
N ARG A 4 -22.87 13.83 -10.47
CA ARG A 4 -21.49 14.25 -10.14
C ARG A 4 -20.44 13.33 -10.73
N LYS A 5 -19.37 13.94 -11.26
CA LYS A 5 -18.20 13.27 -11.84
C LYS A 5 -17.23 12.81 -10.75
N PHE A 6 -16.50 11.73 -11.00
CA PHE A 6 -15.41 11.28 -10.13
C PHE A 6 -14.15 12.13 -10.34
N PRO A 7 -13.48 12.61 -9.27
CA PRO A 7 -12.27 13.43 -9.37
C PRO A 7 -11.00 12.59 -9.62
N ILE A 8 -11.03 11.65 -10.57
CA ILE A 8 -9.90 10.76 -10.83
C ILE A 8 -8.75 11.56 -11.44
N GLY A 9 -7.63 11.66 -10.70
CA GLY A 9 -6.44 12.39 -11.13
C GLY A 9 -6.47 13.89 -10.85
N ILE A 10 -7.56 14.41 -10.28
CA ILE A 10 -7.66 15.83 -9.87
C ILE A 10 -7.27 15.93 -8.40
N GLN A 11 -6.23 16.71 -8.11
CA GLN A 11 -5.72 16.91 -6.75
C GLN A 11 -5.91 18.35 -6.26
N THR A 12 -6.49 19.22 -7.10
CA THR A 12 -6.75 20.62 -6.78
C THR A 12 -8.13 20.73 -6.13
N PHE A 13 -8.18 21.13 -4.86
CA PHE A 13 -9.42 21.23 -4.11
C PHE A 13 -10.43 22.18 -4.78
N SER A 14 -9.99 23.37 -5.18
CA SER A 14 -10.85 24.37 -5.82
C SER A 14 -11.43 23.88 -7.16
N GLU A 15 -10.70 23.04 -7.90
CA GLU A 15 -11.20 22.44 -9.15
C GLU A 15 -12.28 21.40 -8.88
N ILE A 16 -12.10 20.55 -7.85
CA ILE A 16 -13.11 19.57 -7.43
C ILE A 16 -14.42 20.28 -7.07
N ILE A 17 -14.34 21.35 -6.28
CA ILE A 17 -15.52 22.11 -5.84
C ILE A 17 -16.18 22.84 -7.02
N ARG A 18 -15.41 23.61 -7.81
CA ARG A 18 -15.94 24.36 -8.97
C ARG A 18 -16.54 23.44 -10.03
N GLY A 19 -15.90 22.30 -10.28
CA GLY A 19 -16.34 21.30 -11.24
C GLY A 19 -17.49 20.42 -10.75
N LYS A 20 -17.97 20.62 -9.51
CA LYS A 20 -19.03 19.80 -8.86
C LYS A 20 -18.72 18.31 -8.91
N TYR A 21 -17.45 17.97 -8.71
CA TYR A 21 -17.02 16.58 -8.58
C TYR A 21 -17.52 16.00 -7.25
N ILE A 22 -17.52 14.67 -7.15
CA ILE A 22 -17.73 14.00 -5.88
C ILE A 22 -16.60 14.41 -4.92
N TYR A 23 -16.98 14.86 -3.74
CA TYR A 23 -16.06 15.24 -2.66
C TYR A 23 -16.57 14.65 -1.36
N ILE A 24 -15.69 13.98 -0.63
CA ILE A 24 -15.98 13.42 0.69
C ILE A 24 -15.47 14.42 1.72
N ASP A 25 -16.39 14.99 2.48
CA ASP A 25 -16.10 16.14 3.33
C ASP A 25 -15.42 15.74 4.65
N LYS A 26 -14.12 16.09 4.72
CA LYS A 26 -13.23 15.93 5.87
C LYS A 26 -12.70 17.28 6.38
N THR A 27 -13.39 18.37 6.05
CA THR A 27 -12.91 19.72 6.34
C THR A 27 -12.94 20.05 7.84
N ASP A 28 -13.74 19.35 8.63
CA ASP A 28 -13.66 19.31 10.09
C ASP A 28 -12.28 18.85 10.58
N LEU A 29 -11.74 17.77 10.01
CA LEU A 29 -10.41 17.28 10.34
C LEU A 29 -9.29 18.24 9.87
N VAL A 30 -9.51 18.95 8.75
CA VAL A 30 -8.60 20.02 8.28
C VAL A 30 -8.53 21.16 9.30
N TRP A 31 -9.67 21.57 9.83
CA TRP A 31 -9.73 22.59 10.88
C TRP A 31 -9.04 22.14 12.16
N ASN A 32 -9.32 20.92 12.62
CA ASN A 32 -8.66 20.33 13.79
C ASN A 32 -7.15 20.29 13.60
N LEU A 33 -6.68 19.84 12.43
CA LEU A 33 -5.26 19.77 12.09
C LEU A 33 -4.58 21.13 12.17
N ALA A 34 -5.21 22.18 11.62
CA ALA A 34 -4.68 23.54 11.62
C ALA A 34 -4.56 24.16 13.01
N HIS A 35 -5.33 23.66 13.99
CA HIS A 35 -5.33 24.13 15.38
C HIS A 35 -4.62 23.18 16.35
N TYR A 36 -4.23 21.99 15.89
CA TYR A 36 -3.63 20.95 16.74
C TYR A 36 -2.15 21.23 17.05
N SER A 37 -1.34 21.45 16.01
CA SER A 37 0.09 21.73 16.15
C SER A 37 0.58 22.60 15.01
N LYS A 38 1.65 23.35 15.28
CA LYS A 38 2.24 24.30 14.34
C LYS A 38 3.04 23.62 13.24
N PHE A 39 3.81 22.59 13.57
CA PHE A 39 4.59 21.81 12.61
C PHE A 39 4.06 20.40 12.60
N VAL A 40 3.41 20.02 11.50
CA VAL A 40 2.72 18.74 11.39
C VAL A 40 3.31 17.91 10.26
N PHE A 41 3.52 16.63 10.56
CA PHE A 41 3.94 15.63 9.59
C PHE A 41 2.91 14.53 9.45
N LEU A 42 2.54 14.22 8.21
CA LEU A 42 1.67 13.10 7.86
C LEU A 42 2.31 12.25 6.76
N SER A 43 2.47 10.96 7.01
CA SER A 43 2.81 9.98 5.98
C SER A 43 1.62 9.08 5.68
N ARG A 44 1.31 8.91 4.39
CA ARG A 44 0.29 7.96 3.92
C ARG A 44 0.76 7.31 2.62
N PRO A 45 0.29 6.09 2.30
CA PRO A 45 0.64 5.45 1.03
C PRO A 45 0.26 6.29 -0.19
N ARG A 46 0.83 5.94 -1.36
CA ARG A 46 0.49 6.61 -2.63
C ARG A 46 -1.00 6.53 -2.90
N ARG A 47 -1.57 7.60 -3.46
CA ARG A 47 -2.97 7.71 -3.90
C ARG A 47 -4.03 7.74 -2.78
N PHE A 48 -3.63 8.02 -1.53
CA PHE A 48 -4.54 8.22 -0.40
C PHE A 48 -5.14 9.63 -0.25
N GLY A 49 -4.84 10.56 -1.17
CA GLY A 49 -5.40 11.91 -1.14
C GLY A 49 -4.53 12.96 -0.41
N LYS A 50 -3.25 12.67 -0.14
CA LYS A 50 -2.30 13.62 0.48
C LYS A 50 -2.23 14.97 -0.24
N SER A 51 -2.10 14.96 -1.57
CA SER A 51 -2.00 16.17 -2.38
C SER A 51 -3.32 16.97 -2.42
N LEU A 52 -4.46 16.27 -2.36
CA LEU A 52 -5.77 16.91 -2.20
C LEU A 52 -5.88 17.58 -0.83
N LEU A 53 -5.43 16.91 0.24
CA LEU A 53 -5.36 17.49 1.58
C LEU A 53 -4.45 18.73 1.59
N ALA A 54 -3.26 18.67 0.99
CA ALA A 54 -2.35 19.81 0.84
C ALA A 54 -3.02 20.99 0.12
N SER A 55 -3.73 20.73 -0.99
CA SER A 55 -4.50 21.76 -1.71
C SER A 55 -5.69 22.32 -0.91
N THR A 56 -6.30 21.50 -0.05
CA THR A 56 -7.40 21.91 0.84
C THR A 56 -6.87 22.83 1.94
N LEU A 57 -5.75 22.47 2.56
CA LEU A 57 -5.04 23.31 3.54
C LEU A 57 -4.60 24.64 2.92
N GLU A 58 -4.05 24.61 1.71
CA GLU A 58 -3.68 25.82 0.97
C GLU A 58 -4.88 26.74 0.79
N SER A 59 -6.02 26.19 0.35
CA SER A 59 -7.25 26.97 0.16
C SER A 59 -7.79 27.54 1.48
N TYR A 60 -7.64 26.80 2.57
CA TYR A 60 -8.04 27.23 3.90
C TYR A 60 -7.19 28.41 4.40
N PHE A 61 -5.86 28.32 4.35
CA PHE A 61 -4.97 29.39 4.80
C PHE A 61 -4.98 30.63 3.90
N LEU A 62 -5.27 30.48 2.61
CA LEU A 62 -5.53 31.61 1.72
C LEU A 62 -6.86 32.33 2.03
N GLY A 63 -7.71 31.77 2.89
CA GLY A 63 -8.99 32.38 3.27
C GLY A 63 -10.06 32.28 2.17
N ASN A 64 -9.96 31.30 1.25
CA ASN A 64 -10.88 31.12 0.13
C ASN A 64 -12.23 30.50 0.58
N LYS A 65 -12.96 31.23 1.43
CA LYS A 65 -14.21 30.82 2.08
C LYS A 65 -15.28 30.32 1.09
N GLU A 66 -15.27 30.85 -0.12
CA GLU A 66 -16.19 30.46 -1.19
C GLU A 66 -16.07 28.98 -1.59
N PHE A 67 -14.89 28.36 -1.45
CA PHE A 67 -14.73 26.93 -1.76
C PHE A 67 -15.24 25.99 -0.68
N PHE A 68 -15.54 26.53 0.51
CA PHE A 68 -15.98 25.72 1.65
C PHE A 68 -17.50 25.80 1.89
N GLN A 69 -18.25 26.43 0.99
CA GLN A 69 -19.71 26.52 1.07
C GLN A 69 -20.38 25.15 1.16
N GLY A 70 -21.14 24.94 2.24
CA GLY A 70 -21.82 23.67 2.52
C GLY A 70 -20.91 22.56 3.06
N LEU A 71 -19.67 22.85 3.42
CA LEU A 71 -18.75 21.90 4.06
C LEU A 71 -18.66 22.16 5.57
N LYS A 72 -18.35 21.11 6.35
CA LYS A 72 -18.31 21.09 7.81
C LYS A 72 -17.46 22.21 8.43
N ILE A 73 -16.35 22.58 7.80
CA ILE A 73 -15.45 23.62 8.33
C ILE A 73 -16.10 25.00 8.48
N LEU A 74 -17.17 25.32 7.74
CA LEU A 74 -17.85 26.60 7.88
C LEU A 74 -18.51 26.78 9.25
N ASP A 75 -18.92 25.68 9.87
CA ASP A 75 -19.50 25.71 11.20
C ASP A 75 -18.43 25.94 12.28
N LEU A 76 -17.17 25.65 11.98
CA LEU A 76 -16.02 25.75 12.89
C LEU A 76 -15.24 27.06 12.71
N GLU A 77 -14.87 27.42 11.47
CA GLU A 77 -14.05 28.59 11.16
C GLU A 77 -14.91 29.86 10.99
N LYS A 78 -14.65 30.88 11.81
CA LYS A 78 -15.41 32.14 11.80
C LYS A 78 -14.63 33.30 11.20
N ASP A 79 -13.31 33.35 11.39
CA ASP A 79 -12.51 34.52 11.05
C ASP A 79 -12.08 34.52 9.58
N TRP A 80 -11.82 33.33 9.00
CA TRP A 80 -11.36 33.18 7.61
C TRP A 80 -10.17 34.11 7.30
N THR A 81 -9.24 34.22 8.25
CA THR A 81 -8.08 35.09 8.11
C THR A 81 -7.19 34.60 6.97
N CYS A 82 -6.87 35.50 6.03
CA CYS A 82 -5.92 35.23 4.95
C CYS A 82 -4.49 35.30 5.48
N TYR A 83 -3.72 34.23 5.26
CA TYR A 83 -2.31 34.12 5.59
C TYR A 83 -1.48 33.93 4.30
N PRO A 84 -0.29 34.58 4.18
CA PRO A 84 0.67 34.24 3.14
C PRO A 84 0.93 32.73 3.15
N THR A 85 0.70 32.06 2.03
CA THR A 85 0.76 30.59 1.95
C THR A 85 1.76 30.16 0.89
N PHE A 86 2.71 29.32 1.29
CA PHE A 86 3.75 28.76 0.44
C PHE A 86 3.52 27.27 0.27
N ARG A 87 3.12 26.85 -0.94
CA ARG A 87 3.02 25.44 -1.31
C ARG A 87 4.19 25.02 -2.18
N PHE A 88 4.83 23.92 -1.80
CA PHE A 88 5.94 23.30 -2.52
C PHE A 88 5.59 21.84 -2.83
N ASP A 89 5.63 21.47 -4.10
CA ASP A 89 5.48 20.09 -4.56
C ASP A 89 6.83 19.59 -5.07
N LEU A 90 7.41 18.61 -4.36
CA LEU A 90 8.74 18.07 -4.65
C LEU A 90 8.71 16.87 -5.60
N SER A 91 7.54 16.53 -6.16
CA SER A 91 7.39 15.43 -7.12
C SER A 91 8.24 15.63 -8.39
N GLY A 92 8.54 16.88 -8.75
CA GLY A 92 9.41 17.27 -9.86
C GLY A 92 10.90 16.96 -9.62
N ALA A 93 11.34 16.85 -8.36
CA ALA A 93 12.75 16.62 -8.01
C ALA A 93 13.19 15.14 -8.09
N LYS A 94 12.44 14.30 -8.81
CA LYS A 94 12.71 12.86 -8.98
C LYS A 94 13.76 12.60 -10.04
N HIS A 95 14.57 11.57 -9.82
CA HIS A 95 15.61 11.12 -10.77
C HIS A 95 16.60 12.20 -11.23
N MET A 96 16.82 13.24 -10.40
CA MET A 96 17.72 14.33 -10.70
C MET A 96 19.10 14.14 -10.03
N PRO A 97 20.19 14.64 -10.64
CA PRO A 97 21.44 14.83 -9.92
C PRO A 97 21.26 15.88 -8.82
N VAL A 98 22.20 15.93 -7.87
CA VAL A 98 22.20 16.89 -6.74
C VAL A 98 21.93 18.32 -7.21
N GLN A 99 22.65 18.78 -8.26
CA GLN A 99 22.44 20.11 -8.83
C GLN A 99 21.03 20.31 -9.41
N GLY A 100 20.44 19.27 -10.02
CA GLY A 100 19.07 19.33 -10.52
C GLY A 100 18.04 19.50 -9.42
N VAL A 101 18.21 18.81 -8.27
CA VAL A 101 17.35 19.02 -7.09
C VAL A 101 17.45 20.46 -6.59
N LYS A 102 18.66 21.03 -6.55
CA LYS A 102 18.88 22.43 -6.17
C LYS A 102 18.16 23.38 -7.11
N ASP A 103 18.24 23.13 -8.41
CA ASP A 103 17.62 23.96 -9.44
C ASP A 103 16.09 23.87 -9.37
N GLU A 104 15.53 22.70 -9.08
CA GLU A 104 14.09 22.53 -8.86
C GLU A 104 13.60 23.30 -7.63
N LEU A 105 14.30 23.19 -6.49
CA LEU A 105 13.99 24.02 -5.31
C LEU A 105 14.03 25.51 -5.63
N ASN A 106 15.02 25.93 -6.42
CA ASN A 106 15.17 27.31 -6.85
C ASN A 106 14.02 27.80 -7.75
N LEU A 107 13.49 26.91 -8.60
CA LEU A 107 12.32 27.17 -9.46
C LEU A 107 11.05 27.27 -8.63
N LEU A 108 10.86 26.40 -7.65
CA LEU A 108 9.71 26.40 -6.73
C LEU A 108 9.62 27.70 -5.91
N LEU A 109 10.75 28.31 -5.58
CA LEU A 109 10.80 29.58 -4.82
C LEU A 109 10.54 30.82 -5.69
N ALA A 110 10.84 30.75 -6.99
CA ALA A 110 10.82 31.90 -7.89
C ALA A 110 9.44 32.61 -7.99
N PRO A 111 8.29 31.92 -8.01
CA PRO A 111 6.98 32.59 -7.99
C PRO A 111 6.76 33.44 -6.75
N TYR A 112 7.20 32.98 -5.58
CA TYR A 112 7.04 33.71 -4.31
C TYR A 112 7.99 34.90 -4.21
N GLU A 113 9.18 34.77 -4.77
CA GLU A 113 10.12 35.90 -4.88
C GLU A 113 9.63 37.02 -5.81
N LYS A 114 8.80 36.70 -6.81
CA LYS A 114 8.16 37.74 -7.63
C LYS A 114 7.14 38.55 -6.83
N ILE A 115 6.52 37.94 -5.81
CA ILE A 115 5.52 38.59 -4.96
C ILE A 115 6.19 39.36 -3.83
N TYR A 116 7.08 38.69 -3.08
CA TYR A 116 7.66 39.24 -1.85
C TYR A 116 9.07 39.83 -2.04
N GLY A 117 9.68 39.69 -3.22
CA GLY A 117 11.04 40.14 -3.51
C GLY A 117 12.11 39.09 -3.25
N ARG A 118 13.33 39.39 -3.74
CA ARG A 118 14.53 38.52 -3.64
C ARG A 118 15.74 39.35 -3.20
N ASN A 119 16.54 38.80 -2.29
CA ASN A 119 17.88 39.34 -1.99
C ASN A 119 18.95 38.51 -2.76
N PRO A 120 19.82 39.14 -3.58
CA PRO A 120 20.91 38.46 -4.26
C PRO A 120 21.90 37.72 -3.34
N GLU A 121 22.02 38.12 -2.08
CA GLU A 121 22.88 37.45 -1.08
C GLU A 121 22.30 36.11 -0.60
N GLU A 122 21.03 35.83 -0.88
CA GLU A 122 20.38 34.55 -0.60
C GLU A 122 20.74 33.53 -1.68
N VAL A 123 21.88 32.85 -1.50
CA VAL A 123 22.45 31.95 -2.52
C VAL A 123 21.84 30.54 -2.46
N THR A 124 21.61 29.99 -1.26
CA THR A 124 21.07 28.64 -1.11
C THR A 124 19.53 28.63 -1.15
N PRO A 125 18.89 27.52 -1.56
CA PRO A 125 17.44 27.39 -1.47
C PRO A 125 16.89 27.67 -0.07
N GLY A 126 17.56 27.21 1.00
CA GLY A 126 17.15 27.49 2.36
C GLY A 126 17.24 28.98 2.74
N MET A 127 18.29 29.69 2.32
CA MET A 127 18.41 31.14 2.52
C MET A 127 17.28 31.90 1.82
N ARG A 128 16.97 31.51 0.58
CA ARG A 128 15.88 32.12 -0.20
C ARG A 128 14.52 31.85 0.43
N LEU A 129 14.28 30.64 0.95
CA LEU A 129 13.08 30.31 1.71
C LEU A 129 12.94 31.20 2.96
N ALA A 130 14.01 31.33 3.75
CA ALA A 130 13.99 32.23 4.91
C ALA A 130 13.68 33.68 4.51
N GLY A 131 14.32 34.16 3.44
CA GLY A 131 14.11 35.51 2.92
C GLY A 131 12.67 35.79 2.49
N ILE A 132 12.04 34.87 1.76
CA ILE A 132 10.63 35.06 1.35
C ILE A 132 9.68 35.03 2.55
N ILE A 133 9.96 34.23 3.59
CA ILE A 133 9.17 34.21 4.82
C ILE A 133 9.30 35.53 5.57
N ASP A 134 10.52 36.05 5.69
CA ASP A 134 10.80 37.32 6.35
C ASP A 134 10.07 38.47 5.65
N ARG A 135 10.23 38.56 4.32
CA ARG A 135 9.60 39.61 3.52
C ARG A 135 8.08 39.49 3.48
N ALA A 136 7.53 38.28 3.42
CA ALA A 136 6.08 38.08 3.49
C ALA A 136 5.51 38.54 4.84
N TYR A 137 6.20 38.25 5.93
CA TYR A 137 5.81 38.73 7.26
C TYR A 137 5.90 40.25 7.37
N GLU A 138 6.98 40.85 6.88
CA GLU A 138 7.18 42.32 6.88
C GLU A 138 6.14 43.07 6.04
N GLN A 139 5.79 42.54 4.86
CA GLN A 139 4.84 43.18 3.95
C GLN A 139 3.38 43.04 4.41
N THR A 140 3.03 41.92 5.04
CA THR A 140 1.62 41.62 5.38
C THR A 140 1.30 41.78 6.87
N GLY A 141 2.31 41.79 7.74
CA GLY A 141 2.13 41.72 9.19
C GLY A 141 1.54 40.39 9.69
N LYS A 142 1.45 39.37 8.82
CA LYS A 142 0.86 38.07 9.13
C LYS A 142 1.91 36.97 9.08
N GLN A 143 1.77 36.00 9.99
CA GLN A 143 2.54 34.77 9.94
C GLN A 143 2.21 33.95 8.68
N VAL A 144 3.15 33.12 8.23
CA VAL A 144 3.05 32.37 6.97
C VAL A 144 2.57 30.93 7.19
N ALA A 145 1.81 30.37 6.26
CA ALA A 145 1.54 28.95 6.17
C ALA A 145 2.50 28.30 5.16
N VAL A 146 3.12 27.17 5.50
CA VAL A 146 4.04 26.42 4.63
C VAL A 146 3.49 25.02 4.43
N ILE A 147 3.37 24.58 3.19
CA ILE A 147 2.81 23.27 2.81
C ILE A 147 3.79 22.60 1.87
N ILE A 148 4.31 21.44 2.25
CA ILE A 148 5.31 20.69 1.50
C ILE A 148 4.75 19.31 1.18
N ASP A 149 4.50 19.06 -0.10
CA ASP A 149 4.04 17.77 -0.63
C ASP A 149 5.20 17.00 -1.27
N GLU A 150 5.10 15.68 -1.23
CA GLU A 150 6.12 14.71 -1.67
C GLU A 150 7.54 15.02 -1.16
N TYR A 151 7.69 15.41 0.11
CA TYR A 151 8.97 15.84 0.71
C TYR A 151 10.12 14.84 0.54
N ASP A 152 9.80 13.56 0.45
CA ASP A 152 10.73 12.45 0.36
C ASP A 152 11.06 12.04 -1.08
N ALA A 153 10.42 12.61 -2.10
CA ALA A 153 10.61 12.28 -3.51
C ALA A 153 12.09 12.29 -3.95
N PRO A 154 12.88 13.37 -3.75
CA PRO A 154 14.29 13.39 -4.14
C PRO A 154 15.18 12.38 -3.39
N LEU A 155 14.76 11.89 -2.22
CA LEU A 155 15.53 10.93 -1.43
C LEU A 155 15.20 9.47 -1.76
N LEU A 156 13.92 9.17 -2.00
CA LEU A 156 13.46 7.81 -2.29
C LEU A 156 14.16 7.20 -3.51
N ASP A 157 14.48 8.03 -4.49
CA ASP A 157 15.11 7.59 -5.73
C ASP A 157 16.58 7.20 -5.56
N VAL A 158 17.28 7.78 -4.57
CA VAL A 158 18.71 7.59 -4.35
C VAL A 158 19.03 6.74 -3.11
N LEU A 159 18.05 6.07 -2.50
CA LEU A 159 18.24 5.22 -1.32
C LEU A 159 19.31 4.12 -1.45
N HIS A 160 19.72 3.79 -2.68
CA HIS A 160 20.70 2.76 -3.00
C HIS A 160 22.09 3.34 -3.36
N ASP A 161 22.23 4.67 -3.37
CA ASP A 161 23.46 5.40 -3.70
C ASP A 161 23.84 6.26 -2.49
N ASP A 162 24.67 5.71 -1.61
CA ASP A 162 25.00 6.32 -0.31
C ASP A 162 25.58 7.74 -0.46
N GLN A 163 26.40 7.97 -1.49
CA GLN A 163 27.05 9.26 -1.72
C GLN A 163 26.02 10.31 -2.17
N ARG A 164 25.19 10.00 -3.18
CA ARG A 164 24.14 10.95 -3.60
C ARG A 164 23.08 11.15 -2.54
N LEU A 165 22.74 10.10 -1.81
CA LEU A 165 21.80 10.18 -0.70
C LEU A 165 22.31 11.15 0.37
N HIS A 166 23.60 11.10 0.69
CA HIS A 166 24.23 12.04 1.62
C HIS A 166 24.14 13.49 1.10
N ASP A 167 24.57 13.75 -0.14
CA ASP A 167 24.58 15.10 -0.72
C ASP A 167 23.16 15.71 -0.82
N ILE A 168 22.18 14.94 -1.28
CA ILE A 168 20.77 15.40 -1.35
C ILE A 168 20.22 15.62 0.06
N ARG A 169 20.54 14.75 1.02
CA ARG A 169 20.09 14.90 2.41
C ARG A 169 20.64 16.18 3.03
N GLU A 170 21.92 16.49 2.86
CA GLU A 170 22.50 17.74 3.38
C GLU A 170 21.81 18.98 2.81
N MET A 171 21.51 18.97 1.51
CA MET A 171 20.76 20.05 0.87
C MET A 171 19.35 20.20 1.44
N MET A 172 18.62 19.08 1.60
CA MET A 172 17.27 19.11 2.18
C MET A 172 17.32 19.56 3.65
N GLN A 173 18.31 19.11 4.42
CA GLN A 173 18.54 19.59 5.79
C GLN A 173 18.76 21.10 5.83
N GLU A 174 19.62 21.66 4.97
CA GLU A 174 19.84 23.11 4.88
C GLU A 174 18.53 23.85 4.58
N PHE A 175 17.73 23.34 3.64
CA PHE A 175 16.44 23.92 3.27
C PHE A 175 15.46 23.96 4.46
N TYR A 176 15.26 22.83 5.15
CA TYR A 176 14.27 22.77 6.23
C TYR A 176 14.75 23.39 7.55
N GLN A 177 16.05 23.36 7.87
CA GLN A 177 16.59 24.00 9.08
C GLN A 177 16.22 25.49 9.17
N ARG A 178 16.06 26.14 8.02
CA ARG A 178 15.69 27.55 7.91
C ARG A 178 14.25 27.79 8.36
N LEU A 179 13.33 26.84 8.12
CA LEU A 179 11.96 26.91 8.64
C LEU A 179 11.93 26.94 10.16
N LYS A 180 12.79 26.16 10.82
CA LYS A 180 12.89 26.16 12.29
C LYS A 180 13.36 27.52 12.81
N LYS A 181 14.38 28.13 12.19
CA LYS A 181 14.84 29.47 12.57
C LYS A 181 13.75 30.53 12.40
N GLN A 182 12.85 30.32 11.44
CA GLN A 182 11.70 31.19 11.19
C GLN A 182 10.44 30.80 11.97
N GLU A 183 10.54 29.94 12.99
CA GLU A 183 9.39 29.49 13.78
C GLU A 183 8.49 30.66 14.20
N GLY A 184 9.03 31.76 14.73
CA GLY A 184 8.23 32.92 15.16
C GLY A 184 7.32 33.54 14.07
N LYS A 185 7.68 33.36 12.80
CA LYS A 185 6.98 33.91 11.63
C LYS A 185 6.08 32.88 10.93
N VAL A 186 6.18 31.61 11.29
CA VAL A 186 5.33 30.53 10.75
C VAL A 186 4.04 30.42 11.58
N LYS A 187 2.88 30.36 10.93
CA LYS A 187 1.58 30.06 11.54
C LYS A 187 1.35 28.56 11.59
N PHE A 188 1.64 27.90 10.47
CA PHE A 188 1.41 26.49 10.26
C PHE A 188 2.39 25.94 9.22
N CYS A 189 2.89 24.73 9.44
CA CYS A 189 3.76 24.02 8.52
C CYS A 189 3.27 22.58 8.40
N PHE A 190 2.88 22.17 7.21
CA PHE A 190 2.47 20.79 6.91
C PHE A 190 3.44 20.14 5.95
N ILE A 191 3.95 18.98 6.33
CA ILE A 191 4.88 18.20 5.52
C ILE A 191 4.27 16.81 5.32
N THR A 192 4.18 16.39 4.07
CA THR A 192 3.58 15.11 3.73
C THR A 192 4.38 14.36 2.68
N GLY A 193 4.32 13.03 2.75
CA GLY A 193 5.07 12.13 1.88
C GLY A 193 4.63 10.68 2.03
N ILE A 194 5.40 9.77 1.44
CA ILE A 194 5.12 8.33 1.54
C ILE A 194 5.76 7.77 2.81
N THR A 195 7.01 8.14 3.04
CA THR A 195 7.88 7.52 4.03
C THR A 195 8.25 8.43 5.18
N LYS A 196 8.67 7.84 6.29
CA LYS A 196 9.11 8.48 7.52
C LYS A 196 10.63 8.37 7.74
N PHE A 197 11.34 7.55 6.96
CA PHE A 197 12.80 7.40 7.06
C PHE A 197 13.56 8.69 6.77
N SER A 198 13.10 9.41 5.76
CA SER A 198 13.55 10.76 5.42
C SER A 198 13.30 11.73 6.58
N GLN A 199 12.31 11.47 7.44
CA GLN A 199 12.01 12.29 8.61
C GLN A 199 13.15 12.24 9.64
N LEU A 200 13.62 11.04 9.97
CA LEU A 200 14.62 10.83 11.03
C LEU A 200 16.01 11.37 10.65
N SER A 201 16.35 11.35 9.36
CA SER A 201 17.63 11.84 8.88
C SER A 201 17.62 13.35 8.58
N ILE A 202 16.54 13.90 8.02
CA ILE A 202 16.46 15.33 7.66
C ILE A 202 16.01 16.20 8.85
N PHE A 203 14.98 15.76 9.58
CA PHE A 203 14.36 16.55 10.64
C PHE A 203 14.93 16.25 12.03
N SER A 204 16.07 15.55 12.13
CA SER A 204 16.89 15.56 13.35
C SER A 204 17.20 16.98 13.83
N THR A 205 17.20 17.92 12.89
CA THR A 205 17.39 19.35 13.13
C THR A 205 16.11 20.12 13.50
N ILE A 206 14.92 19.58 13.17
CA ILE A 206 13.59 20.13 13.52
C ILE A 206 12.92 19.22 14.57
N ASN A 207 13.27 19.45 15.83
CA ASN A 207 12.74 18.71 16.97
C ASN A 207 11.28 19.03 17.34
N ASN A 208 10.65 20.01 16.70
CA ASN A 208 9.27 20.45 17.01
C ASN A 208 8.22 19.82 16.07
N LEU A 209 8.61 18.87 15.22
CA LEU A 209 7.72 18.26 14.23
C LEU A 209 6.80 17.22 14.88
N THR A 210 5.50 17.49 14.90
CA THR A 210 4.48 16.59 15.45
C THR A 210 4.07 15.58 14.38
N ASN A 211 4.35 14.30 14.61
CA ASN A 211 3.97 13.23 13.71
C ASN A 211 2.56 12.72 14.05
N ILE A 212 1.63 12.92 13.12
CA ILE A 212 0.23 12.52 13.29
C ILE A 212 -0.13 11.23 12.53
N THR A 213 0.84 10.58 11.89
CA THR A 213 0.62 9.40 11.03
C THR A 213 -0.14 8.30 11.77
N MET A 214 0.23 8.03 13.02
CA MET A 214 -0.31 6.93 13.84
C MET A 214 -1.34 7.40 14.87
N GLN A 215 -1.75 8.67 14.82
CA GLN A 215 -2.70 9.23 15.79
C GLN A 215 -4.15 8.86 15.40
N PRO A 216 -4.95 8.26 16.30
CA PRO A 216 -6.31 7.84 16.01
C PRO A 216 -7.21 8.94 15.45
N GLU A 217 -7.07 10.17 15.95
CA GLU A 217 -7.88 11.34 15.58
C GLU A 217 -7.69 11.76 14.12
N PHE A 218 -6.55 11.42 13.51
CA PHE A 218 -6.19 11.72 12.13
C PHE A 218 -6.09 10.47 11.25
N SER A 219 -6.52 9.31 11.76
CA SER A 219 -6.47 8.03 11.03
C SER A 219 -7.26 8.09 9.72
N THR A 220 -8.44 8.73 9.75
CA THR A 220 -9.35 8.87 8.61
C THR A 220 -9.12 10.11 7.75
N LEU A 221 -8.16 10.97 8.10
CA LEU A 221 -7.88 12.23 7.38
C LEU A 221 -7.59 12.03 5.88
N CYS A 222 -7.05 10.87 5.53
CA CYS A 222 -6.82 10.42 4.16
C CYS A 222 -7.36 9.00 4.00
N GLY A 223 -7.96 8.69 2.84
CA GLY A 223 -8.74 7.46 2.66
C GLY A 223 -10.24 7.75 2.59
N ILE A 224 -11.05 6.71 2.42
CA ILE A 224 -12.52 6.77 2.49
C ILE A 224 -12.94 5.74 3.54
N THR A 225 -13.78 6.08 4.52
CA THR A 225 -14.28 5.09 5.49
C THR A 225 -15.44 4.29 4.92
N ASP A 226 -15.76 3.16 5.55
CA ASP A 226 -16.96 2.37 5.19
C ASP A 226 -18.26 3.18 5.38
N GLU A 227 -18.30 4.06 6.39
CA GLU A 227 -19.40 4.99 6.62
C GLU A 227 -19.53 6.01 5.48
N GLU A 228 -18.43 6.61 5.03
CA GLU A 228 -18.42 7.56 3.91
C GLU A 228 -18.81 6.89 2.59
N LEU A 229 -18.39 5.64 2.39
CA LEU A 229 -18.78 4.82 1.26
C LEU A 229 -20.30 4.57 1.24
N THR A 230 -20.90 4.29 2.40
CA THR A 230 -22.33 3.94 2.54
C THR A 230 -23.26 5.14 2.75
N THR A 231 -22.72 6.35 2.95
CA THR A 231 -23.51 7.58 3.03
C THR A 231 -23.38 8.44 1.77
N VAL A 232 -22.16 8.64 1.25
CA VAL A 232 -21.90 9.54 0.11
C VAL A 232 -21.94 8.82 -1.23
N LEU A 233 -21.50 7.55 -1.28
CA LEU A 233 -21.27 6.83 -2.53
C LEU A 233 -22.32 5.77 -2.86
N THR A 234 -23.37 5.61 -2.04
CA THR A 234 -24.43 4.58 -2.22
C THR A 234 -25.03 4.54 -3.62
N PRO A 235 -25.42 5.67 -4.26
CA PRO A 235 -25.97 5.63 -5.61
C PRO A 235 -25.00 5.05 -6.66
N TYR A 236 -23.69 5.19 -6.44
CA TYR A 236 -22.66 4.66 -7.31
C TYR A 236 -22.43 3.16 -7.07
N ILE A 237 -22.58 2.69 -5.83
CA ILE A 237 -22.55 1.26 -5.50
C ILE A 237 -23.75 0.56 -6.10
N GLU A 238 -24.95 1.14 -6.00
CA GLU A 238 -26.17 0.62 -6.62
C GLU A 238 -26.04 0.52 -8.14
N GLN A 239 -25.50 1.55 -8.79
CA GLN A 239 -25.22 1.51 -10.22
C GLN A 239 -24.26 0.38 -10.58
N PHE A 240 -23.16 0.23 -9.83
CA PHE A 240 -22.20 -0.83 -10.09
C PHE A 240 -22.81 -2.22 -9.84
N ALA A 241 -23.58 -2.39 -8.77
CA ALA A 241 -24.30 -3.63 -8.49
C ALA A 241 -25.24 -4.02 -9.63
N ALA A 242 -25.96 -3.05 -10.20
CA ALA A 242 -26.83 -3.26 -11.35
C ALA A 242 -26.06 -3.70 -12.61
N CYS A 243 -24.87 -3.14 -12.86
CA CYS A 243 -24.01 -3.56 -13.97
C CYS A 243 -23.56 -5.03 -13.86
N ASP A 244 -23.31 -5.50 -12.63
CA ASP A 244 -22.84 -6.86 -12.36
C ASP A 244 -23.96 -7.86 -12.02
N GLN A 245 -25.23 -7.43 -12.07
CA GLN A 245 -26.41 -8.23 -11.69
C GLN A 245 -26.34 -8.77 -10.25
N LEU A 246 -25.84 -7.94 -9.34
CA LEU A 246 -25.72 -8.23 -7.91
C LEU A 246 -26.63 -7.32 -7.09
N THR A 247 -26.86 -7.70 -5.84
CA THR A 247 -27.42 -6.78 -4.85
C THR A 247 -26.37 -5.72 -4.43
N THR A 248 -26.84 -4.57 -3.95
CA THR A 248 -25.98 -3.51 -3.41
C THR A 248 -25.10 -4.03 -2.26
N GLU A 249 -25.63 -4.93 -1.42
CA GLU A 249 -24.90 -5.54 -0.30
C GLU A 249 -23.78 -6.47 -0.78
N GLU A 250 -24.03 -7.28 -1.81
CA GLU A 250 -23.00 -8.14 -2.40
C GLU A 250 -21.89 -7.32 -3.07
N MET A 251 -22.25 -6.24 -3.79
CA MET A 251 -21.27 -5.35 -4.39
C MET A 251 -20.44 -4.63 -3.33
N HIS A 252 -21.07 -4.16 -2.26
CA HIS A 252 -20.37 -3.56 -1.12
C HIS A 252 -19.36 -4.53 -0.50
N LYS A 253 -19.74 -5.79 -0.25
CA LYS A 253 -18.83 -6.84 0.24
C LYS A 253 -17.65 -7.06 -0.70
N LYS A 254 -17.88 -7.06 -2.02
CA LYS A 254 -16.80 -7.19 -3.01
C LYS A 254 -15.86 -5.98 -3.02
N LEU A 255 -16.39 -4.75 -2.96
CA LEU A 255 -15.59 -3.54 -2.85
C LEU A 255 -14.75 -3.53 -1.57
N LYS A 256 -15.33 -3.97 -0.45
CA LYS A 256 -14.64 -4.12 0.83
C LYS A 256 -13.47 -5.10 0.73
N LEU A 257 -13.72 -6.31 0.23
CA LEU A 257 -12.68 -7.32 0.03
C LEU A 257 -11.55 -6.83 -0.89
N GLN A 258 -11.89 -6.05 -1.92
CA GLN A 258 -10.94 -5.62 -2.93
C GLN A 258 -10.10 -4.40 -2.51
N TYR A 259 -10.69 -3.41 -1.83
CA TYR A 259 -10.09 -2.07 -1.66
C TYR A 259 -9.99 -1.55 -0.21
N ASP A 260 -10.69 -2.16 0.76
CA ASP A 260 -10.64 -1.77 2.19
C ASP A 260 -9.39 -2.34 2.88
N GLY A 261 -9.28 -2.22 4.20
CA GLY A 261 -8.37 -3.02 5.02
C GLY A 261 -7.07 -2.31 5.39
N TYR A 262 -7.01 -1.00 5.15
CA TYR A 262 -5.95 -0.12 5.65
C TYR A 262 -6.33 0.47 7.00
N HIS A 263 -5.45 0.30 7.99
CA HIS A 263 -5.55 0.82 9.34
C HIS A 263 -4.26 1.58 9.67
N PHE A 264 -4.43 2.80 10.19
CA PHE A 264 -3.33 3.74 10.43
C PHE A 264 -3.17 4.08 11.92
N SER A 265 -3.79 3.34 12.84
CA SER A 265 -3.53 3.40 14.28
C SER A 265 -4.03 2.10 14.92
N GLU A 266 -3.67 1.86 16.18
CA GLU A 266 -4.12 0.71 16.99
C GLU A 266 -5.64 0.57 16.93
N ASP A 267 -6.33 1.68 17.21
CA ASP A 267 -7.78 1.81 17.13
C ASP A 267 -8.11 2.79 15.98
N SER A 268 -8.25 2.29 14.76
CA SER A 268 -8.74 3.08 13.61
C SER A 268 -9.85 2.33 12.88
N PRO A 269 -10.81 3.05 12.26
CA PRO A 269 -11.68 2.42 11.28
C PRO A 269 -10.88 2.05 10.02
N GLY A 270 -11.29 0.95 9.37
CA GLY A 270 -10.78 0.59 8.06
C GLY A 270 -11.07 1.70 7.04
N VAL A 271 -10.06 2.01 6.23
CA VAL A 271 -10.21 2.94 5.11
C VAL A 271 -9.85 2.31 3.79
N TYR A 272 -10.57 2.73 2.76
CA TYR A 272 -10.39 2.33 1.37
C TYR A 272 -9.35 3.22 0.70
N ASN A 273 -8.60 2.67 -0.25
CA ASN A 273 -7.79 3.47 -1.17
C ASN A 273 -8.71 4.33 -2.07
N PRO A 274 -8.69 5.67 -1.98
CA PRO A 274 -9.62 6.53 -2.70
C PRO A 274 -9.49 6.39 -4.23
N PHE A 275 -8.27 6.29 -4.75
CA PHE A 275 -8.06 6.21 -6.20
C PHE A 275 -8.63 4.91 -6.78
N SER A 276 -8.31 3.76 -6.18
CA SER A 276 -8.78 2.47 -6.66
C SER A 276 -10.29 2.34 -6.55
N LEU A 277 -10.86 2.74 -5.40
CA LEU A 277 -12.30 2.69 -5.14
C LEU A 277 -13.08 3.59 -6.11
N LEU A 278 -12.70 4.87 -6.24
CA LEU A 278 -13.41 5.80 -7.12
C LEU A 278 -13.28 5.38 -8.60
N LYS A 279 -12.15 4.79 -9.00
CA LYS A 279 -11.96 4.28 -10.37
C LYS A 279 -12.81 3.03 -10.63
N ALA A 280 -12.93 2.14 -9.65
CA ALA A 280 -13.81 0.98 -9.73
C ALA A 280 -15.27 1.38 -9.88
N LEU A 281 -15.74 2.35 -9.09
CA LEU A 281 -17.09 2.90 -9.17
C LEU A 281 -17.34 3.60 -10.51
N GLN A 282 -16.37 4.39 -11.00
CA GLN A 282 -16.48 5.06 -12.31
C GLN A 282 -16.59 4.07 -13.46
N GLN A 283 -15.79 3.01 -13.45
CA GLN A 283 -15.73 2.03 -14.54
C GLN A 283 -16.74 0.89 -14.37
N CYS A 284 -17.41 0.80 -13.22
CA CYS A 284 -18.22 -0.34 -12.84
C CYS A 284 -17.44 -1.65 -13.04
N LYS A 285 -16.20 -1.70 -12.53
CA LYS A 285 -15.31 -2.86 -12.70
C LYS A 285 -14.38 -3.04 -11.50
N LEU A 286 -14.30 -4.27 -10.99
CA LEU A 286 -13.29 -4.66 -10.00
C LEU A 286 -11.98 -4.94 -10.72
N TYR A 287 -10.93 -4.22 -10.34
CA TYR A 287 -9.60 -4.35 -10.92
C TYR A 287 -8.50 -3.83 -9.98
N ASN A 288 -7.24 -4.13 -10.30
CA ASN A 288 -6.07 -3.73 -9.51
C ASN A 288 -5.52 -2.37 -9.98
N TYR A 289 -6.33 -1.33 -9.83
CA TYR A 289 -6.05 0.03 -10.26
C TYR A 289 -4.82 0.66 -9.60
N TRP A 290 -4.49 0.29 -8.36
CA TRP A 290 -3.34 0.81 -7.64
C TRP A 290 -2.01 0.53 -8.37
N PHE A 291 -1.93 -0.60 -9.10
CA PHE A 291 -0.74 -1.05 -9.80
C PHE A 291 -0.63 -0.62 -11.26
N GLU A 292 -1.69 -0.04 -11.86
CA GLU A 292 -1.64 0.43 -13.25
C GLU A 292 -0.60 1.55 -13.48
N SER A 293 -0.22 2.30 -12.45
CA SER A 293 0.87 3.29 -12.53
C SER A 293 2.28 2.68 -12.43
N GLY A 294 2.38 1.36 -12.35
CA GLY A 294 3.61 0.65 -12.10
C GLY A 294 3.97 0.58 -10.61
N THR A 295 4.57 -0.55 -10.24
CA THR A 295 5.16 -0.75 -8.92
C THR A 295 6.40 0.14 -8.77
N PRO A 296 6.59 0.85 -7.64
CA PRO A 296 7.75 1.71 -7.47
C PRO A 296 9.06 0.92 -7.55
N THR A 297 9.92 1.27 -8.50
CA THR A 297 11.23 0.63 -8.71
C THR A 297 12.10 0.65 -7.45
N PHE A 298 11.99 1.71 -6.63
CA PHE A 298 12.71 1.81 -5.37
C PHE A 298 12.34 0.66 -4.41
N LEU A 299 11.06 0.30 -4.30
CA LEU A 299 10.62 -0.76 -3.39
C LEU A 299 11.16 -2.12 -3.84
N ILE A 300 11.12 -2.41 -5.15
CA ILE A 300 11.69 -3.63 -5.72
C ILE A 300 13.18 -3.75 -5.37
N ARG A 301 13.95 -2.65 -5.52
CA ARG A 301 15.37 -2.62 -5.19
C ARG A 301 15.62 -2.89 -3.70
N GLN A 302 14.82 -2.28 -2.81
CA GLN A 302 14.95 -2.48 -1.37
C GLN A 302 14.61 -3.92 -0.95
N LEU A 303 13.54 -4.50 -1.50
CA LEU A 303 13.18 -5.89 -1.21
C LEU A 303 14.31 -6.85 -1.58
N LYS A 304 14.95 -6.64 -2.74
CA LYS A 304 16.13 -7.40 -3.19
C LYS A 304 17.31 -7.20 -2.25
N TYR A 305 17.60 -5.95 -1.89
CA TYR A 305 18.71 -5.63 -1.00
C TYR A 305 18.59 -6.35 0.36
N PHE A 306 17.39 -6.38 0.94
CA PHE A 306 17.13 -7.03 2.22
C PHE A 306 16.84 -8.55 2.14
N ASN A 307 16.86 -9.15 0.94
CA ASN A 307 16.43 -10.55 0.73
C ASN A 307 15.10 -10.88 1.42
N THR A 308 14.13 -9.98 1.33
CA THR A 308 12.90 -10.07 2.13
C THR A 308 12.07 -11.29 1.71
N ASN A 309 11.71 -12.16 2.66
CA ASN A 309 10.81 -13.27 2.37
C ASN A 309 9.36 -12.78 2.28
N ILE A 310 8.82 -12.81 1.07
CA ILE A 310 7.48 -12.33 0.74
C ILE A 310 6.39 -13.27 1.28
N THR A 311 6.69 -14.57 1.40
CA THR A 311 5.70 -15.57 1.82
C THR A 311 5.32 -15.46 3.29
N GLU A 312 6.15 -14.78 4.07
CA GLU A 312 5.97 -14.58 5.52
C GLU A 312 5.37 -13.22 5.84
N MET A 313 4.88 -12.47 4.85
CA MET A 313 4.34 -11.11 5.03
C MET A 313 2.91 -11.05 5.58
N ASP A 314 2.28 -12.20 5.84
CA ASP A 314 0.93 -12.28 6.41
C ASP A 314 1.03 -12.65 7.91
N ASN A 315 0.30 -11.92 8.76
CA ASN A 315 0.28 -12.10 10.23
C ASN A 315 1.64 -11.93 10.92
N LEU A 316 2.36 -10.87 10.59
CA LEU A 316 3.61 -10.49 11.24
C LEU A 316 3.35 -9.78 12.57
N GLU A 317 3.85 -10.32 13.67
CA GLU A 317 3.82 -9.64 14.97
C GLU A 317 5.07 -8.78 15.18
N VAL A 318 4.88 -7.48 15.40
CA VAL A 318 5.98 -6.51 15.53
C VAL A 318 5.74 -5.47 16.62
N PRO A 319 6.79 -4.99 17.31
CA PRO A 319 6.67 -3.87 18.23
C PRO A 319 6.53 -2.54 17.47
N ALA A 320 6.09 -1.48 18.18
CA ALA A 320 5.97 -0.12 17.62
C ALA A 320 7.28 0.39 16.95
N SER A 321 8.44 0.01 17.49
CA SER A 321 9.75 0.40 16.94
C SER A 321 10.03 -0.19 15.55
N ALA A 322 9.27 -1.19 15.10
CA ALA A 322 9.42 -1.76 13.77
C ALA A 322 8.86 -0.84 12.67
N PHE A 323 7.98 0.10 12.98
CA PHE A 323 7.45 1.09 12.02
C PHE A 323 8.44 2.22 11.69
N ASP A 324 9.40 2.45 12.60
CA ASP A 324 10.29 3.61 12.61
C ASP A 324 11.75 3.20 12.79
N GLN A 325 12.44 2.90 11.68
CA GLN A 325 13.89 2.64 11.71
C GLN A 325 14.63 3.74 10.94
N PRO A 326 15.78 4.25 11.39
CA PRO A 326 16.63 5.13 10.57
C PRO A 326 17.15 4.39 9.32
N THR A 327 17.39 5.11 8.21
CA THR A 327 17.90 4.52 6.96
C THR A 327 19.21 3.75 7.14
N GLU A 328 20.10 4.24 7.99
CA GLU A 328 21.43 3.66 8.25
C GLU A 328 21.37 2.36 9.06
N ASN A 329 20.28 2.15 9.79
CA ASN A 329 20.09 1.01 10.69
C ASN A 329 18.96 0.07 10.23
N MET A 330 18.43 0.29 9.03
CA MET A 330 17.32 -0.49 8.52
C MET A 330 17.79 -1.92 8.26
N LYS A 331 17.23 -2.89 8.98
CA LYS A 331 17.63 -4.31 8.87
C LYS A 331 16.72 -5.13 7.96
N ASN A 332 15.52 -4.63 7.68
CA ASN A 332 14.52 -5.30 6.87
C ASN A 332 13.66 -4.27 6.12
N ALA A 333 12.90 -4.71 5.11
CA ALA A 333 12.04 -3.85 4.32
C ALA A 333 10.69 -3.51 4.99
N LEU A 334 10.44 -3.95 6.23
CA LEU A 334 9.11 -3.94 6.84
C LEU A 334 8.52 -2.53 6.96
N PRO A 335 9.22 -1.52 7.51
CA PRO A 335 8.61 -0.21 7.61
C PRO A 335 8.44 0.47 6.24
N LEU A 336 9.21 0.10 5.20
CA LEU A 336 8.95 0.54 3.82
C LEU A 336 7.65 -0.07 3.29
N LEU A 337 7.44 -1.38 3.51
CA LEU A 337 6.23 -2.08 3.07
C LEU A 337 4.97 -1.51 3.73
N TYR A 338 5.00 -1.24 5.03
CA TYR A 338 3.90 -0.59 5.73
C TYR A 338 3.64 0.84 5.22
N GLN A 339 4.66 1.70 5.22
CA GLN A 339 4.50 3.12 4.84
C GLN A 339 4.10 3.29 3.36
N SER A 340 4.52 2.37 2.48
CA SER A 340 4.12 2.37 1.08
C SER A 340 2.78 1.67 0.80
N GLY A 341 2.13 1.09 1.82
CA GLY A 341 0.77 0.55 1.74
C GLY A 341 0.66 -0.92 1.33
N TYR A 342 1.76 -1.69 1.40
CA TYR A 342 1.76 -3.14 1.13
C TYR A 342 1.43 -3.96 2.37
N LEU A 343 1.64 -3.40 3.56
CA LEU A 343 1.19 -3.95 4.84
C LEU A 343 0.28 -2.94 5.54
N SER A 344 -0.64 -3.46 6.34
CA SER A 344 -1.52 -2.69 7.21
C SER A 344 -1.63 -3.37 8.56
N ILE A 345 -1.92 -2.58 9.60
CA ILE A 345 -2.31 -3.09 10.91
C ILE A 345 -3.62 -3.89 10.76
N LYS A 346 -3.68 -5.04 11.40
CA LYS A 346 -4.86 -5.91 11.51
C LYS A 346 -5.33 -6.06 12.96
N ASP A 347 -4.40 -6.03 13.90
CA ASP A 347 -4.69 -6.10 15.32
C ASP A 347 -3.58 -5.42 16.14
N TYR A 348 -3.90 -5.07 17.38
CA TYR A 348 -2.94 -4.60 18.37
C TYR A 348 -3.23 -5.20 19.74
N ASN A 349 -2.28 -5.98 20.24
CA ASN A 349 -2.38 -6.59 21.56
C ASN A 349 -1.79 -5.63 22.61
N ARG A 350 -2.65 -5.06 23.46
CA ARG A 350 -2.26 -4.12 24.52
C ARG A 350 -1.42 -4.75 25.63
N GLU A 351 -1.50 -6.07 25.86
CA GLU A 351 -0.71 -6.75 26.89
C GLU A 351 0.74 -6.99 26.44
N SER A 352 0.92 -7.47 25.21
CA SER A 352 2.26 -7.69 24.63
C SER A 352 2.85 -6.43 24.00
N MET A 353 2.04 -5.39 23.77
CA MET A 353 2.38 -4.18 23.02
C MET A 353 2.86 -4.49 21.59
N LEU A 354 2.30 -5.53 20.97
CA LEU A 354 2.63 -5.96 19.62
C LEU A 354 1.49 -5.67 18.64
N TYR A 355 1.87 -5.25 17.44
CA TYR A 355 0.97 -5.07 16.30
C TYR A 355 1.03 -6.30 15.41
N THR A 356 -0.12 -6.71 14.90
CA THR A 356 -0.22 -7.72 13.84
C THR A 356 -0.36 -7.02 12.50
N LEU A 357 0.58 -7.27 11.58
CA LEU A 357 0.61 -6.72 10.24
C LEU A 357 0.29 -7.78 9.19
N SER A 358 -0.52 -7.42 8.21
CA SER A 358 -0.83 -8.26 7.05
C SER A 358 -1.06 -7.43 5.80
N ILE A 359 -1.10 -8.10 4.65
CA ILE A 359 -1.52 -7.48 3.39
C ILE A 359 -2.95 -6.93 3.55
N PRO A 360 -3.21 -5.65 3.18
CA PRO A 360 -4.47 -4.99 3.50
C PRO A 360 -5.68 -5.63 2.82
N ASN A 361 -5.58 -5.91 1.52
CA ASN A 361 -6.68 -6.38 0.67
C ASN A 361 -6.22 -7.17 -0.55
N GLN A 362 -7.20 -7.59 -1.33
CA GLN A 362 -7.00 -8.39 -2.52
C GLN A 362 -6.27 -7.64 -3.64
N GLU A 363 -6.50 -6.34 -3.81
CA GLU A 363 -5.78 -5.54 -4.81
C GLU A 363 -4.27 -5.57 -4.55
N VAL A 364 -3.86 -5.34 -3.30
CA VAL A 364 -2.45 -5.39 -2.91
C VAL A 364 -1.89 -6.79 -3.04
N ARG A 365 -2.62 -7.82 -2.59
CA ARG A 365 -2.17 -9.21 -2.69
C ARG A 365 -1.88 -9.61 -4.14
N VAL A 366 -2.78 -9.29 -5.05
CA VAL A 366 -2.62 -9.63 -6.47
C VAL A 366 -1.52 -8.80 -7.11
N GLY A 367 -1.50 -7.49 -6.92
CA GLY A 367 -0.45 -6.67 -7.53
C GLY A 367 0.95 -6.93 -6.95
N PHE A 368 1.04 -7.44 -5.73
CA PHE A 368 2.28 -7.98 -5.19
C PHE A 368 2.72 -9.21 -6.01
N THR A 369 1.84 -10.19 -6.21
CA THR A 369 2.13 -11.40 -6.99
C THR A 369 2.43 -11.10 -8.46
N ASP A 370 1.64 -10.26 -9.12
CA ASP A 370 1.76 -10.00 -10.56
C ASP A 370 2.89 -9.00 -10.87
N GLY A 371 3.11 -8.00 -10.01
CA GLY A 371 4.05 -6.91 -10.25
C GLY A 371 5.41 -7.10 -9.59
N LEU A 372 5.45 -7.52 -8.32
CA LEU A 372 6.69 -7.64 -7.55
C LEU A 372 7.38 -8.99 -7.75
N LEU A 373 6.63 -10.08 -7.84
CA LEU A 373 7.21 -11.43 -7.92
C LEU A 373 8.07 -11.62 -9.19
N PRO A 374 7.64 -11.22 -10.41
CA PRO A 374 8.50 -11.31 -11.60
C PRO A 374 9.76 -10.46 -11.48
N ALA A 375 9.61 -9.24 -10.95
CA ALA A 375 10.72 -8.32 -10.77
C ALA A 375 11.73 -8.80 -9.71
N TYR A 376 11.27 -9.51 -8.67
CA TYR A 376 12.07 -10.05 -7.58
C TYR A 376 12.76 -11.38 -7.94
N THR A 377 12.05 -12.28 -8.62
CA THR A 377 12.54 -13.63 -8.95
C THR A 377 13.26 -13.73 -10.29
N GLY A 378 13.13 -12.71 -11.16
CA GLY A 378 13.70 -12.71 -12.51
C GLY A 378 12.95 -13.60 -13.50
N LEU A 379 11.83 -14.19 -13.09
CA LEU A 379 10.95 -14.97 -13.95
C LEU A 379 10.03 -13.98 -14.68
N LEU A 380 10.13 -13.89 -16.00
CA LEU A 380 9.26 -13.03 -16.80
C LEU A 380 7.80 -13.51 -16.65
N GLY A 381 6.90 -12.61 -16.24
CA GLY A 381 5.47 -12.92 -16.08
C GLY A 381 4.77 -13.37 -17.36
N SER A 382 5.41 -13.21 -18.53
CA SER A 382 4.93 -13.72 -19.82
C SER A 382 5.04 -15.25 -19.95
N ASP A 383 5.85 -15.91 -19.12
CA ASP A 383 6.05 -17.37 -19.17
C ASP A 383 5.10 -18.15 -18.23
N VAL A 384 4.37 -17.45 -17.35
CA VAL A 384 3.25 -18.04 -16.63
C VAL A 384 2.05 -17.99 -17.57
N GLN A 385 1.80 -19.08 -18.28
CA GLN A 385 0.60 -19.20 -19.11
C GLN A 385 -0.65 -18.99 -18.25
N ALA A 386 -1.23 -17.79 -18.33
CA ALA A 386 -2.50 -17.42 -17.72
C ALA A 386 -3.63 -18.45 -17.99
N GLY A 387 -3.48 -19.24 -19.06
CA GLY A 387 -4.36 -20.36 -19.39
C GLY A 387 -4.37 -21.52 -18.38
N PHE A 388 -3.23 -21.95 -17.85
CA PHE A 388 -3.20 -23.02 -16.83
C PHE A 388 -3.85 -22.52 -15.54
N ALA A 389 -3.43 -21.33 -15.11
CA ALA A 389 -3.87 -20.73 -13.88
C ALA A 389 -5.38 -20.54 -13.79
N ALA A 390 -5.97 -19.95 -14.83
CA ALA A 390 -7.40 -19.73 -14.91
C ALA A 390 -8.19 -21.06 -15.00
N LYS A 391 -7.71 -22.04 -15.77
CA LYS A 391 -8.41 -23.32 -15.93
C LYS A 391 -8.37 -24.17 -14.67
N PHE A 392 -7.22 -24.23 -14.01
CA PHE A 392 -7.05 -24.94 -12.76
C PHE A 392 -7.91 -24.32 -11.65
N TRP A 393 -7.92 -22.98 -11.54
CA TRP A 393 -8.78 -22.27 -10.60
C TRP A 393 -10.27 -22.50 -10.87
N LEU A 394 -10.71 -22.41 -12.14
CA LEU A 394 -12.09 -22.69 -12.54
C LEU A 394 -12.51 -24.12 -12.22
N ALA A 395 -11.61 -25.08 -12.38
CA ALA A 395 -11.86 -26.48 -12.05
C ALA A 395 -12.06 -26.67 -10.54
N LEU A 396 -11.21 -26.06 -9.71
CA LEU A 396 -11.40 -26.06 -8.25
C LEU A 396 -12.71 -25.38 -7.86
N LYS A 397 -13.03 -24.20 -8.41
CA LYS A 397 -14.31 -23.52 -8.13
C LYS A 397 -15.54 -24.37 -8.47
N ARG A 398 -15.44 -25.24 -9.47
CA ARG A 398 -16.49 -26.19 -9.88
C ARG A 398 -16.45 -27.53 -9.13
N LYS A 399 -15.52 -27.69 -8.17
CA LYS A 399 -15.26 -28.95 -7.46
C LYS A 399 -14.83 -30.10 -8.38
N ASP A 400 -14.33 -29.77 -9.58
CA ASP A 400 -13.85 -30.73 -10.57
C ASP A 400 -12.34 -30.96 -10.40
N ILE A 401 -12.00 -31.80 -9.42
CA ILE A 401 -10.60 -32.13 -9.11
C ILE A 401 -9.90 -32.85 -10.26
N ASN A 402 -10.64 -33.61 -11.07
CA ASN A 402 -10.05 -34.33 -12.20
C ASN A 402 -9.54 -33.34 -13.25
N SER A 403 -10.35 -32.36 -13.63
CA SER A 403 -9.92 -31.30 -14.55
C SER A 403 -8.77 -30.49 -13.96
N ALA A 404 -8.78 -30.20 -12.66
CA ALA A 404 -7.67 -29.51 -11.99
C ALA A 404 -6.36 -30.32 -12.10
N MET A 405 -6.37 -31.60 -11.72
CA MET A 405 -5.16 -32.44 -11.75
C MET A 405 -4.65 -32.68 -13.18
N CYS A 406 -5.54 -32.79 -14.18
CA CYS A 406 -5.14 -32.86 -15.59
C CYS A 406 -4.41 -31.59 -16.06
N GLU A 407 -4.92 -30.41 -15.72
CA GLU A 407 -4.27 -29.14 -16.04
C GLU A 407 -2.89 -29.04 -15.36
N MET A 408 -2.78 -29.49 -14.10
CA MET A 408 -1.52 -29.51 -13.36
C MET A 408 -0.50 -30.49 -13.96
N GLN A 409 -0.94 -31.70 -14.30
CA GLN A 409 -0.10 -32.69 -14.98
C GLN A 409 0.43 -32.14 -16.31
N SER A 410 -0.44 -31.49 -17.10
CA SER A 410 -0.09 -30.86 -18.38
C SER A 410 0.90 -29.71 -18.22
N TYR A 411 0.70 -28.84 -17.23
CA TYR A 411 1.59 -27.71 -16.94
C TYR A 411 2.98 -28.20 -16.51
N MET A 412 3.05 -29.12 -15.55
CA MET A 412 4.33 -29.64 -15.04
C MET A 412 5.12 -30.38 -16.12
N ALA A 413 4.45 -31.10 -17.03
CA ALA A 413 5.10 -31.79 -18.15
C ALA A 413 5.76 -30.82 -19.16
N ARG A 414 5.40 -29.54 -19.16
CA ARG A 414 5.93 -28.52 -20.08
C ARG A 414 7.14 -27.75 -19.53
N ILE A 415 7.50 -27.97 -18.26
CA ILE A 415 8.63 -27.28 -17.62
C ILE A 415 9.95 -27.77 -18.27
N PRO A 416 10.77 -26.89 -18.88
CA PRO A 416 11.99 -27.30 -19.58
C PRO A 416 13.04 -27.92 -18.65
N TYR A 417 13.80 -28.87 -19.16
CA TYR A 417 14.93 -29.48 -18.46
C TYR A 417 16.12 -28.51 -18.43
N ILE A 418 16.39 -27.88 -17.27
CA ILE A 418 17.54 -26.98 -17.08
C ILE A 418 18.57 -27.63 -16.14
N GLU A 419 19.87 -27.61 -16.48
CA GLU A 419 20.95 -28.25 -15.71
C GLU A 419 21.11 -27.72 -14.28
N GLY A 420 20.85 -26.44 -14.03
CA GLY A 420 20.85 -25.84 -12.68
C GLY A 420 19.75 -26.38 -11.75
N PHE A 421 18.72 -27.02 -12.33
CA PHE A 421 17.58 -27.60 -11.61
C PHE A 421 17.96 -28.88 -10.86
N LYS A 422 18.95 -29.65 -11.34
CA LYS A 422 19.48 -30.82 -10.60
C LYS A 422 20.13 -30.43 -9.28
N LYS A 423 20.82 -29.28 -9.25
CA LYS A 423 21.57 -28.80 -8.09
C LYS A 423 20.63 -28.37 -6.96
N LYS A 424 19.56 -27.64 -7.27
CA LYS A 424 18.52 -27.29 -6.28
C LYS A 424 17.73 -28.51 -5.77
N LEU A 425 17.59 -29.57 -6.57
CA LEU A 425 16.86 -30.78 -6.20
C LEU A 425 17.71 -31.74 -5.34
N SER A 426 19.04 -31.71 -5.48
CA SER A 426 19.97 -32.38 -4.56
C SER A 426 20.08 -31.65 -3.22
N ASP A 427 19.83 -30.35 -3.19
CA ASP A 427 19.89 -29.51 -1.98
C ASP A 427 18.58 -29.52 -1.16
N ALA A 428 17.48 -30.06 -1.72
CA ALA A 428 16.20 -30.20 -1.04
C ALA A 428 16.20 -31.41 -0.09
N ALA A 429 15.85 -31.20 1.18
CA ALA A 429 15.91 -32.24 2.22
C ALA A 429 15.05 -33.48 1.93
N THR A 430 13.95 -33.34 1.19
CA THR A 430 13.13 -34.45 0.66
C THR A 430 12.55 -34.10 -0.71
N ALA A 431 12.36 -35.11 -1.57
CA ALA A 431 11.75 -34.95 -2.89
C ALA A 431 10.28 -34.46 -2.82
N GLU A 432 9.59 -34.70 -1.71
CA GLU A 432 8.21 -34.23 -1.45
C GLU A 432 8.16 -32.73 -1.21
N GLY A 433 9.10 -32.18 -0.43
CA GLY A 433 9.18 -30.72 -0.20
C GLY A 433 9.42 -29.90 -1.47
N PHE A 434 10.03 -30.51 -2.49
CA PHE A 434 10.19 -29.88 -3.80
C PHE A 434 8.85 -29.72 -4.55
N TYR A 435 8.01 -30.76 -4.57
CA TYR A 435 6.71 -30.72 -5.24
C TYR A 435 5.71 -29.87 -4.48
N GLU A 436 5.78 -29.90 -3.16
CA GLU A 436 5.04 -28.99 -2.30
C GLU A 436 5.41 -27.52 -2.57
N TYR A 437 6.70 -27.18 -2.64
CA TYR A 437 7.12 -25.82 -2.98
C TYR A 437 6.68 -25.40 -4.39
N THR A 438 6.74 -26.33 -5.35
CA THR A 438 6.26 -26.09 -6.72
C THR A 438 4.75 -25.85 -6.74
N LEU A 439 3.99 -26.63 -5.98
CA LEU A 439 2.56 -26.46 -5.84
C LEU A 439 2.21 -25.15 -5.13
N TYR A 440 2.87 -24.86 -4.03
CA TYR A 440 2.73 -23.59 -3.33
C TYR A 440 2.92 -22.40 -4.27
N LEU A 441 3.97 -22.40 -5.10
CA LEU A 441 4.20 -21.35 -6.09
C LEU A 441 3.06 -21.30 -7.13
N ILE A 442 2.65 -22.46 -7.66
CA ILE A 442 1.53 -22.56 -8.60
C ILE A 442 0.28 -21.93 -7.98
N PHE A 443 -0.15 -22.39 -6.82
CA PHE A 443 -1.37 -21.98 -6.15
C PHE A 443 -1.34 -20.54 -5.65
N SER A 444 -0.17 -20.05 -5.20
CA SER A 444 0.02 -18.64 -4.84
C SER A 444 -0.17 -17.72 -6.05
N MET A 445 0.21 -18.17 -7.25
CA MET A 445 -0.09 -17.46 -8.51
C MET A 445 -1.58 -17.50 -8.89
N LEU A 446 -2.37 -18.45 -8.34
CA LEU A 446 -3.80 -18.61 -8.65
C LEU A 446 -4.73 -17.79 -7.76
N ASN A 447 -4.17 -16.99 -6.85
CA ASN A 447 -4.95 -16.15 -5.95
C ASN A 447 -5.90 -16.96 -5.04
N VAL A 448 -5.54 -18.22 -4.73
CA VAL A 448 -6.25 -19.07 -3.78
C VAL A 448 -5.50 -19.03 -2.45
N TYR A 449 -6.23 -18.95 -1.34
CA TYR A 449 -5.61 -19.03 -0.03
C TYR A 449 -5.08 -20.45 0.19
N VAL A 450 -3.75 -20.60 0.12
CA VAL A 450 -3.08 -21.88 0.24
C VAL A 450 -2.10 -21.84 1.39
N GLN A 451 -2.28 -22.79 2.31
CA GLN A 451 -1.39 -23.02 3.42
C GLN A 451 -0.61 -24.30 3.16
N THR A 452 0.72 -24.25 3.14
CA THR A 452 1.56 -25.45 3.11
C THR A 452 2.11 -25.76 4.49
N GLN A 453 2.45 -27.02 4.71
CA GLN A 453 3.07 -27.47 5.95
C GLN A 453 2.28 -27.12 7.23
N VAL A 454 0.95 -27.20 7.14
CA VAL A 454 0.05 -26.83 8.25
C VAL A 454 0.29 -27.78 9.42
N LYS A 455 0.81 -27.23 10.52
CA LYS A 455 1.00 -27.98 11.76
C LYS A 455 -0.35 -28.11 12.45
N CYS A 456 -0.81 -29.34 12.65
CA CYS A 456 -2.01 -29.66 13.41
C CYS A 456 -1.69 -30.72 14.48
N ALA A 457 -2.63 -30.96 15.40
CA ALA A 457 -2.43 -31.92 16.49
C ALA A 457 -2.07 -33.34 16.00
N GLY A 458 -2.56 -33.73 14.81
CA GLY A 458 -2.29 -35.04 14.21
C GLY A 458 -0.95 -35.14 13.47
N GLY A 459 -0.30 -34.02 13.14
CA GLY A 459 0.92 -34.01 12.33
C GLY A 459 1.05 -32.76 11.46
N ARG A 460 1.62 -32.94 10.28
CA ARG A 460 1.91 -31.86 9.32
C ARG A 460 1.18 -32.18 8.03
N ILE A 461 0.24 -31.30 7.65
CA ILE A 461 -0.49 -31.40 6.39
C ILE A 461 0.38 -30.78 5.30
N ASP A 462 0.57 -31.47 4.18
CA ASP A 462 1.39 -30.96 3.09
C ASP A 462 0.79 -29.68 2.50
N MET A 463 -0.51 -29.68 2.17
CA MET A 463 -1.14 -28.49 1.62
C MET A 463 -2.65 -28.43 1.90
N VAL A 464 -3.14 -27.24 2.24
CA VAL A 464 -4.57 -26.93 2.40
C VAL A 464 -4.92 -25.75 1.52
N VAL A 465 -6.02 -25.86 0.78
CA VAL A 465 -6.51 -24.83 -0.14
C VAL A 465 -7.91 -24.42 0.30
N GLU A 466 -8.08 -23.18 0.76
CA GLU A 466 -9.39 -22.67 1.18
C GLU A 466 -10.03 -21.78 0.11
N MET A 467 -11.23 -22.19 -0.31
CA MET A 467 -12.15 -21.43 -1.15
C MET A 467 -13.29 -20.83 -0.30
N SER A 468 -14.14 -20.03 -0.94
CA SER A 468 -15.30 -19.40 -0.27
C SER A 468 -16.29 -20.40 0.31
N ASP A 469 -16.46 -21.57 -0.31
CA ASP A 469 -17.46 -22.59 0.07
C ASP A 469 -16.85 -23.98 0.31
N THR A 470 -15.53 -24.15 0.13
CA THR A 470 -14.86 -25.46 0.09
C THR A 470 -13.44 -25.37 0.66
N VAL A 471 -12.99 -26.40 1.37
CA VAL A 471 -11.61 -26.61 1.82
C VAL A 471 -11.09 -27.88 1.18
N TYR A 472 -9.94 -27.80 0.51
CA TYR A 472 -9.25 -28.96 -0.03
C TYR A 472 -8.04 -29.31 0.84
N VAL A 473 -7.95 -30.57 1.26
CA VAL A 473 -6.81 -31.08 2.03
C VAL A 473 -6.01 -32.01 1.13
N PHE A 474 -4.78 -31.61 0.82
CA PHE A 474 -3.88 -32.34 -0.07
C PHE A 474 -2.81 -33.08 0.73
N GLU A 475 -2.58 -34.33 0.34
CA GLU A 475 -1.44 -35.14 0.79
C GLU A 475 -0.65 -35.60 -0.43
N LEU A 476 0.66 -35.33 -0.42
CA LEU A 476 1.54 -35.51 -1.57
C LEU A 476 2.48 -36.68 -1.32
N LYS A 477 2.58 -37.59 -2.29
CA LYS A 477 3.49 -38.74 -2.23
C LYS A 477 4.42 -38.79 -3.43
N THR A 478 5.66 -39.18 -3.19
CA THR A 478 6.61 -39.49 -4.27
C THR A 478 6.95 -40.98 -4.38
N ASN A 479 6.54 -41.77 -3.39
CA ASN A 479 6.61 -43.23 -3.31
C ASN A 479 5.30 -43.74 -2.67
N GLY A 480 4.87 -44.97 -2.99
CA GLY A 480 3.62 -45.56 -2.47
C GLY A 480 2.42 -45.35 -3.41
N THR A 481 1.20 -45.33 -2.86
CA THR A 481 -0.05 -45.19 -3.63
C THR A 481 -0.87 -43.97 -3.20
N VAL A 482 -1.78 -43.50 -4.06
CA VAL A 482 -2.74 -42.43 -3.73
C VAL A 482 -3.70 -42.82 -2.61
N LYS A 483 -3.96 -44.12 -2.41
CA LYS A 483 -4.76 -44.63 -1.30
C LYS A 483 -4.05 -44.44 0.04
N ASP A 484 -2.73 -44.62 0.07
CA ASP A 484 -1.93 -44.37 1.28
C ASP A 484 -1.97 -42.88 1.66
N ALA A 485 -2.00 -41.99 0.66
CA ALA A 485 -2.15 -40.55 0.88
C ALA A 485 -3.51 -40.20 1.51
N LEU A 486 -4.62 -40.71 0.96
CA LEU A 486 -5.95 -40.50 1.54
C LEU A 486 -6.08 -41.11 2.94
N LEU A 487 -5.58 -42.34 3.14
CA LEU A 487 -5.55 -42.99 4.45
C LEU A 487 -4.74 -42.19 5.47
N GLN A 488 -3.67 -41.50 5.05
CA GLN A 488 -2.92 -40.64 5.96
C GLN A 488 -3.72 -39.42 6.39
N ILE A 489 -4.46 -38.77 5.48
CA ILE A 489 -5.36 -37.65 5.81
C ILE A 489 -6.37 -38.08 6.90
N ASP A 490 -6.93 -39.28 6.77
CA ASP A 490 -7.90 -39.83 7.72
C ASP A 490 -7.29 -40.24 9.05
N ASN A 491 -6.23 -41.06 9.01
CA ASN A 491 -5.56 -41.57 10.21
C ASN A 491 -4.97 -40.44 11.07
N ARG A 492 -4.54 -39.35 10.42
CA ARG A 492 -4.00 -38.16 11.09
C ARG A 492 -5.05 -37.10 11.36
N SER A 493 -6.30 -37.33 10.93
CA SER A 493 -7.45 -36.46 11.18
C SER A 493 -7.23 -35.02 10.72
N TYR A 494 -6.55 -34.85 9.58
CA TYR A 494 -6.16 -33.55 9.03
C TYR A 494 -7.35 -32.67 8.61
N ALA A 495 -8.54 -33.25 8.44
CA ALA A 495 -9.77 -32.53 8.15
C ALA A 495 -10.45 -31.92 9.40
N ILE A 496 -10.13 -32.37 10.62
CA ILE A 496 -10.79 -31.91 11.87
C ILE A 496 -10.74 -30.40 12.07
N PRO A 497 -9.60 -29.69 11.86
CA PRO A 497 -9.51 -28.25 12.07
C PRO A 497 -10.51 -27.42 11.24
N TYR A 498 -11.04 -28.00 10.16
CA TYR A 498 -11.89 -27.30 9.19
C TYR A 498 -13.37 -27.67 9.31
N GLN A 499 -13.76 -28.58 10.22
CA GLN A 499 -15.15 -29.05 10.35
C GLN A 499 -16.13 -27.95 10.79
N THR A 500 -15.68 -26.95 11.55
CA THR A 500 -16.52 -25.83 12.01
C THR A 500 -16.61 -24.69 10.99
N SER A 501 -15.98 -24.82 9.81
CA SER A 501 -15.90 -23.74 8.83
C SER A 501 -17.17 -23.54 7.99
N ASN A 502 -18.20 -24.39 8.13
CA ASN A 502 -19.38 -24.44 7.25
C ASN A 502 -19.07 -24.60 5.74
N LYS A 503 -17.84 -25.03 5.41
CA LYS A 503 -17.40 -25.29 4.03
C LYS A 503 -17.43 -26.80 3.74
N ALA A 504 -17.60 -27.18 2.48
CA ALA A 504 -17.39 -28.56 2.05
C ALA A 504 -15.91 -28.93 2.21
N ILE A 505 -15.58 -30.12 2.72
CA ILE A 505 -14.19 -30.57 2.83
C ILE A 505 -13.96 -31.66 1.79
N ILE A 506 -12.94 -31.50 0.95
CA ILE A 506 -12.57 -32.44 -0.11
C ILE A 506 -11.13 -32.89 0.13
N LYS A 507 -10.89 -34.19 0.20
CA LYS A 507 -9.56 -34.77 0.41
C LYS A 507 -8.95 -35.14 -0.94
N VAL A 508 -7.69 -34.83 -1.15
CA VAL A 508 -7.00 -35.09 -2.41
C VAL A 508 -5.65 -35.75 -2.16
N GLY A 509 -5.50 -37.00 -2.60
CA GLY A 509 -4.23 -37.71 -2.59
C GLY A 509 -3.54 -37.59 -3.95
N VAL A 510 -2.28 -37.16 -4.00
CA VAL A 510 -1.54 -36.96 -5.25
C VAL A 510 -0.23 -37.74 -5.23
N LEU A 511 0.01 -38.57 -6.24
CA LEU A 511 1.26 -39.31 -6.44
C LEU A 511 2.07 -38.69 -7.58
N PHE A 512 3.31 -38.31 -7.31
CA PHE A 512 4.25 -37.78 -8.30
C PHE A 512 5.22 -38.85 -8.78
N ASP A 513 5.56 -38.82 -10.07
CA ASP A 513 6.62 -39.66 -10.63
C ASP A 513 7.95 -38.90 -10.61
N LYS A 514 8.96 -39.45 -9.94
CA LYS A 514 10.31 -38.84 -9.84
C LYS A 514 11.05 -38.76 -11.17
N LYS A 515 10.76 -39.64 -12.12
CA LYS A 515 11.42 -39.70 -13.43
C LYS A 515 10.78 -38.72 -14.40
N THR A 516 9.45 -38.73 -14.52
CA THR A 516 8.72 -37.83 -15.44
C THR A 516 8.42 -36.46 -14.83
N ARG A 517 8.61 -36.29 -13.52
CA ARG A 517 8.49 -35.03 -12.76
C ARG A 517 7.14 -34.35 -12.92
N THR A 518 6.10 -35.15 -13.11
CA THR A 518 4.71 -34.72 -13.21
C THR A 518 3.83 -35.61 -12.34
N VAL A 519 2.56 -35.23 -12.21
CA VAL A 519 1.55 -36.04 -11.52
C VAL A 519 1.42 -37.37 -12.24
N LYS A 520 1.53 -38.47 -11.49
CA LYS A 520 1.36 -39.84 -11.98
C LYS A 520 -0.08 -40.30 -11.84
N GLU A 521 -0.66 -40.06 -10.67
CA GLU A 521 -1.97 -40.53 -10.27
C GLU A 521 -2.54 -39.60 -9.18
N TRP A 522 -3.86 -39.49 -9.08
CA TRP A 522 -4.55 -38.79 -8.01
C TRP A 522 -5.84 -39.50 -7.61
N ALA A 523 -6.30 -39.27 -6.40
CA ALA A 523 -7.59 -39.73 -5.89
C ALA A 523 -8.27 -38.62 -5.07
N VAL A 524 -9.60 -38.61 -5.08
CA VAL A 524 -10.43 -37.61 -4.39
C VAL A 524 -11.50 -38.31 -3.55
N GLU A 525 -11.75 -37.79 -2.35
CA GLU A 525 -12.79 -38.24 -1.41
C GLU A 525 -13.57 -37.07 -0.80
#